data_AF-A0A6F8ZLB9-F1
#
_entry.id   AF-A0A6F8ZLB9-F1
#
_cell.length_a   1.000
_cell.length_b   1.000
_cell.length_c   1.000
_cell.angle_alpha   90.00
_cell.angle_beta   90.00
_cell.angle_gamma   90.00
#
_symmetry.space_group_name_H-M   'P 1'
#
loop_
_entity.id
_entity.type
_entity.pdbx_description
1 polymer ?
#
loop_
_entity_poly.entity_id
_entity_poly.type
_entity_poly.pdbx_seq_one_letter_code
_entity_poly.pdbx_strand_id
1 'polypeptide(L)'
;EKARLATDLELDQDLSERLGLGSSDTLTNGNRADGEAAKRLAKRLFTLDGFRKSAVARHLSKNNDFSRKVAEEYLHFFNFTGLTVDQALRAFLKQFALMGETQERERVLSHFSRRYLHCNPKLIPSEDGVHTLTCALMLLNTDLHGHFIDNLEGLNEGQDFPKDLLK
;
A
#
# COMPACT_ATOMS: atom_id res chain seq x y z
N GLU A 1 19.75 -33.79 1.11
CA GLU A 1 18.96 -33.10 2.15
C GLU A 1 18.34 -31.85 1.52
N LYS A 2 17.09 -31.95 1.03
CA LYS A 2 16.41 -30.88 0.28
C LYS A 2 15.72 -29.94 1.28
N ALA A 3 16.36 -28.82 1.60
CA ALA A 3 15.67 -27.69 2.22
C ALA A 3 14.62 -27.18 1.21
N ARG A 4 13.34 -27.33 1.56
CA ARG A 4 12.21 -26.83 0.78
C ARG A 4 12.23 -25.30 0.86
N LEU A 5 12.49 -24.65 -0.27
CA LEU A 5 12.19 -23.23 -0.47
C LEU A 5 10.66 -23.10 -0.42
N ALA A 6 10.11 -22.75 0.75
CA ALA A 6 8.74 -22.28 0.84
C ALA A 6 8.67 -21.00 0.00
N THR A 7 7.86 -21.02 -1.05
CA THR A 7 7.67 -19.82 -1.87
C THR A 7 7.02 -18.73 -1.02
N ASP A 8 7.37 -17.46 -1.26
CA ASP A 8 6.85 -16.31 -0.49
C ASP A 8 5.30 -16.30 -0.39
N LEU A 9 4.61 -16.95 -1.33
CA LEU A 9 3.16 -17.18 -1.32
C LEU A 9 2.68 -18.12 -0.19
N GLU A 10 3.42 -19.17 0.15
CA GLU A 10 3.06 -20.12 1.21
C GLU A 10 3.24 -19.50 2.61
N LEU A 11 4.27 -18.65 2.77
CA LEU A 11 4.50 -17.91 4.02
C LEU A 11 3.40 -16.85 4.25
N ASP A 12 2.95 -16.20 3.18
CA ASP A 12 1.83 -15.24 3.23
C ASP A 12 0.48 -15.94 3.48
N GLN A 13 0.28 -17.17 2.97
CA GLN A 13 -0.90 -17.99 3.26
C GLN A 13 -0.93 -18.43 4.72
N ASP A 14 0.18 -18.93 5.26
CA ASP A 14 0.30 -19.30 6.68
C ASP A 14 0.06 -18.09 7.60
N LEU A 15 0.60 -16.91 7.25
CA LEU A 15 0.33 -15.67 7.98
C LEU A 15 -1.15 -15.26 7.89
N SER A 16 -1.78 -15.41 6.73
CA SER A 16 -3.19 -15.06 6.55
C SER A 16 -4.13 -15.99 7.33
N GLU A 17 -3.81 -17.29 7.39
CA GLU A 17 -4.53 -18.28 8.20
C GLU A 17 -4.32 -18.07 9.71
N ARG A 18 -3.08 -17.78 10.13
CA ARG A 18 -2.76 -17.44 11.54
C ARG A 18 -3.40 -16.13 12.00
N LEU A 19 -3.71 -15.23 11.07
CA LEU A 19 -4.42 -13.98 11.32
C LEU A 19 -5.94 -14.13 11.30
N GLY A 20 -6.48 -15.34 11.08
CA GLY A 20 -7.91 -15.63 11.20
C GLY A 20 -8.77 -15.00 10.10
N LEU A 21 -8.21 -14.76 8.91
CA LEU A 21 -8.92 -14.14 7.77
C LEU A 21 -9.85 -15.12 7.01
N GLY A 22 -10.21 -16.25 7.62
CA GLY A 22 -11.11 -17.27 7.07
C GLY A 22 -12.58 -16.89 7.23
N SER A 23 -13.35 -17.08 6.15
CA SER A 23 -14.75 -16.68 5.95
C SER A 23 -15.75 -16.97 7.08
N SER A 24 -16.80 -16.12 7.13
CA SER A 24 -18.20 -16.39 7.53
C SER A 24 -18.73 -15.75 8.84
N ASP A 25 -19.71 -14.85 8.63
CA ASP A 25 -20.95 -14.58 9.39
C ASP A 25 -20.91 -14.37 10.92
N THR A 26 -20.84 -13.10 11.37
CA THR A 26 -21.41 -12.62 12.66
C THR A 26 -21.50 -11.08 12.67
N LEU A 27 -22.66 -10.54 12.27
CA LEU A 27 -22.83 -9.18 11.72
C LEU A 27 -22.76 -7.97 12.68
N THR A 28 -22.40 -8.13 13.96
CA THR A 28 -22.27 -6.96 14.88
C THR A 28 -20.99 -6.95 15.70
N ASN A 29 -20.48 -8.12 16.13
CA ASN A 29 -19.20 -8.23 16.82
C ASN A 29 -18.01 -8.33 15.85
N GLY A 30 -18.23 -8.93 14.67
CA GLY A 30 -17.21 -9.07 13.63
C GLY A 30 -16.68 -7.72 13.15
N ASN A 31 -17.56 -6.73 12.97
CA ASN A 31 -17.17 -5.44 12.39
C ASN A 31 -16.18 -4.64 13.27
N ARG A 32 -16.26 -4.78 14.61
CA ARG A 32 -15.32 -4.19 15.57
C ARG A 32 -14.01 -4.98 15.64
N ALA A 33 -14.10 -6.31 15.70
CA ALA A 33 -12.92 -7.18 15.68
C ALA A 33 -12.10 -6.98 14.39
N ASP A 34 -12.78 -6.85 13.25
CA ASP A 34 -12.17 -6.55 11.95
C ASP A 34 -11.47 -5.19 11.95
N GLY A 35 -12.05 -4.18 12.61
CA GLY A 35 -11.43 -2.86 12.74
C GLY A 35 -10.14 -2.89 13.56
N GLU A 36 -10.14 -3.59 14.70
CA GLU A 36 -8.93 -3.76 15.51
C GLU A 36 -7.87 -4.61 14.79
N ALA A 37 -8.28 -5.68 14.10
CA ALA A 37 -7.40 -6.49 13.29
C ALA A 37 -6.78 -5.68 12.13
N ALA A 38 -7.58 -4.86 11.45
CA ALA A 38 -7.11 -3.97 10.40
C ALA A 38 -6.07 -2.98 10.92
N LYS A 39 -6.31 -2.35 12.07
CA LYS A 39 -5.34 -1.47 12.75
C LYS A 39 -4.03 -2.15 13.08
N ARG A 40 -4.09 -3.38 13.64
CA ARG A 40 -2.89 -4.16 13.98
C ARG A 40 -2.10 -4.50 12.72
N LEU A 41 -2.76 -4.96 11.67
CA LEU A 41 -2.10 -5.29 10.41
C LEU A 41 -1.50 -4.04 9.74
N ALA A 42 -2.26 -2.95 9.67
CA ALA A 42 -1.78 -1.67 9.14
C ALA A 42 -0.51 -1.18 9.86
N LYS A 43 -0.48 -1.26 11.19
CA LYS A 43 0.71 -0.91 11.98
C LYS A 43 1.91 -1.80 11.61
N ARG A 44 1.73 -3.12 11.54
CA ARG A 44 2.79 -4.06 11.18
C ARG A 44 3.31 -3.84 9.76
N LEU A 45 2.42 -3.56 8.81
CA LEU A 45 2.80 -3.19 7.44
C LEU A 45 3.62 -1.90 7.42
N PHE A 46 3.22 -0.89 8.19
CA PHE A 46 3.92 0.41 8.23
C PHE A 46 5.30 0.32 8.90
N THR A 47 5.45 -0.52 9.94
CA THR A 47 6.74 -0.75 10.61
C THR A 47 7.57 -1.87 9.96
N LEU A 48 7.07 -2.48 8.88
CA LEU A 48 7.66 -3.67 8.24
C LEU A 48 7.93 -4.83 9.22
N ASP A 49 7.06 -5.00 10.23
CA ASP A 49 7.19 -6.02 11.27
C ASP A 49 6.76 -7.41 10.75
N GLY A 50 7.76 -8.14 10.25
CA GLY A 50 7.57 -9.45 9.60
C GLY A 50 7.08 -9.35 8.16
N PHE A 51 7.19 -8.18 7.52
CA PHE A 51 6.76 -7.95 6.14
C PHE A 51 7.86 -7.28 5.31
N ARG A 52 7.95 -7.65 4.04
CA ARG A 52 8.78 -6.92 3.06
C ARG A 52 7.99 -5.76 2.46
N LYS A 53 8.67 -4.74 1.94
CA LYS A 53 8.03 -3.60 1.24
C LYS A 53 7.08 -4.03 0.11
N SER A 54 7.40 -5.09 -0.62
CA SER A 54 6.54 -5.63 -1.68
C SER A 54 5.21 -6.21 -1.18
N ALA A 55 5.14 -6.67 0.07
CA ALA A 55 3.90 -7.19 0.66
C ALA A 55 2.91 -6.06 0.97
N VAL A 56 3.40 -4.87 1.28
CA VAL A 56 2.56 -3.70 1.61
C VAL A 56 1.60 -3.38 0.45
N ALA A 57 2.13 -3.19 -0.77
CA ALA A 57 1.30 -2.91 -1.94
C ALA A 57 0.20 -3.97 -2.16
N ARG A 58 0.55 -5.25 -2.02
CA ARG A 58 -0.36 -6.39 -2.18
C ARG A 58 -1.50 -6.38 -1.16
N HIS A 59 -1.25 -5.93 0.07
CA HIS A 59 -2.29 -5.83 1.08
C HIS A 59 -3.19 -4.61 0.88
N LEU A 60 -2.66 -3.52 0.31
CA LEU A 60 -3.39 -2.29 0.03
C LEU A 60 -4.19 -2.35 -1.29
N SER A 61 -3.84 -3.26 -2.21
CA SER A 61 -4.44 -3.35 -3.54
C SER A 61 -5.61 -4.35 -3.66
N LYS A 62 -5.94 -5.13 -2.62
CA LYS A 62 -7.03 -6.13 -2.71
C LYS A 62 -8.41 -5.46 -2.69
N ASN A 63 -9.31 -5.95 -3.53
CA ASN A 63 -10.67 -5.41 -3.60
C ASN A 63 -11.64 -6.12 -2.63
N ASN A 64 -11.39 -6.03 -1.33
CA ASN A 64 -12.31 -6.54 -0.30
C ASN A 64 -12.40 -5.57 0.90
N ASP A 65 -13.46 -5.70 1.71
CA ASP A 65 -13.74 -4.78 2.83
C ASP A 65 -12.61 -4.70 3.85
N PHE A 66 -12.03 -5.85 4.21
CA PHE A 66 -10.94 -5.89 5.18
C PHE A 66 -9.68 -5.17 4.67
N SER A 67 -9.29 -5.41 3.42
CA SER A 67 -8.16 -4.74 2.77
C SER A 67 -8.38 -3.24 2.66
N ARG A 68 -9.61 -2.79 2.33
CA ARG A 68 -9.96 -1.36 2.34
C ARG A 68 -9.78 -0.74 3.73
N LYS A 69 -10.27 -1.40 4.79
CA LYS A 69 -10.05 -0.96 6.18
C LYS A 69 -8.57 -0.91 6.54
N VAL A 70 -7.80 -1.93 6.17
CA VAL A 70 -6.34 -1.97 6.40
C VAL A 70 -5.66 -0.80 5.68
N ALA A 71 -6.05 -0.52 4.44
CA ALA A 71 -5.50 0.60 3.67
C ALA A 71 -5.86 1.95 4.29
N GLU A 72 -7.10 2.14 4.73
CA GLU A 72 -7.50 3.34 5.46
C GLU A 72 -6.65 3.52 6.72
N GLU A 73 -6.56 2.52 7.59
CA GLU A 73 -5.75 2.56 8.82
C GLU A 73 -4.25 2.75 8.53
N TYR A 74 -3.74 2.15 7.45
CA TYR A 74 -2.34 2.34 7.02
C TYR A 74 -2.08 3.79 6.59
N LEU A 75 -3.01 4.40 5.83
CA LEU A 75 -2.91 5.79 5.41
C LEU A 75 -3.02 6.79 6.57
N HIS A 76 -3.59 6.40 7.72
CA HIS A 76 -3.63 7.25 8.91
C HIS A 76 -2.24 7.55 9.50
N PHE A 77 -1.23 6.72 9.24
CA PHE A 77 0.15 6.99 9.64
C PHE A 77 0.80 8.12 8.83
N PHE A 78 0.20 8.54 7.73
CA PHE A 78 0.68 9.67 6.94
C PHE A 78 -0.04 10.96 7.33
N ASN A 79 0.75 11.99 7.63
CA ASN A 79 0.25 13.35 7.79
C ASN A 79 0.61 14.16 6.53
N PHE A 80 -0.40 14.47 5.71
CA PHE A 80 -0.24 15.24 4.48
C PHE A 80 -0.64 16.71 4.62
N THR A 81 -1.02 17.15 5.82
CA THR A 81 -1.51 18.52 6.03
C THR A 81 -0.46 19.55 5.62
N GLY A 82 -0.84 20.45 4.72
CA GLY A 82 0.01 21.53 4.23
C GLY A 82 1.04 21.12 3.17
N LEU A 83 1.10 19.83 2.81
CA LEU A 83 1.92 19.36 1.69
C LEU A 83 1.16 19.57 0.36
N THR A 84 1.90 19.77 -0.72
CA THR A 84 1.35 19.65 -2.08
C THR A 84 1.08 18.18 -2.42
N VAL A 85 0.26 17.93 -3.46
CA VAL A 85 -0.06 16.55 -3.89
C VAL A 85 1.21 15.78 -4.26
N ASP A 86 2.16 16.42 -4.95
CA ASP A 86 3.42 15.76 -5.34
C ASP A 86 4.28 15.40 -4.13
N GLN A 87 4.39 16.28 -3.14
CA GLN A 87 5.16 16.04 -1.91
C GLN A 87 4.55 14.89 -1.10
N ALA A 88 3.23 14.92 -0.93
CA ALA A 88 2.50 13.85 -0.25
C ALA A 88 2.63 12.51 -0.99
N LEU A 89 2.51 12.52 -2.32
CA LEU A 89 2.63 11.32 -3.16
C LEU A 89 4.05 10.73 -3.07
N ARG A 90 5.09 11.57 -3.11
CA ARG A 90 6.48 11.14 -2.91
C ARG A 90 6.68 10.54 -1.52
N ALA A 91 6.14 11.16 -0.47
CA ALA A 91 6.23 10.62 0.89
C ALA A 91 5.52 9.27 1.03
N PHE A 92 4.36 9.13 0.38
CA PHE A 92 3.58 7.90 0.35
C PHE A 92 4.32 6.76 -0.37
N LEU A 93 4.78 7.00 -1.59
CA LEU A 93 5.46 6.01 -2.41
C LEU A 93 6.84 5.61 -1.87
N LYS A 94 7.49 6.43 -1.02
CA LYS A 94 8.74 6.03 -0.35
C LYS A 94 8.61 4.83 0.59
N GLN A 95 7.40 4.55 1.09
CA GLN A 95 7.19 3.48 2.07
C GLN A 95 7.09 2.08 1.42
N PHE A 96 6.72 1.99 0.14
CA PHE A 96 6.55 0.72 -0.55
C PHE A 96 6.57 0.90 -2.07
N ALA A 97 6.99 -0.12 -2.80
CA ALA A 97 6.92 -0.14 -4.26
C ALA A 97 5.49 -0.35 -4.74
N LEU A 98 4.98 0.59 -5.55
CA LEU A 98 3.67 0.51 -6.19
C LEU A 98 3.71 -0.47 -7.38
N MET A 99 3.93 -1.75 -7.07
CA MET A 99 3.95 -2.84 -8.02
C MET A 99 2.54 -3.43 -8.19
N GLY A 100 2.36 -4.25 -9.24
CA GLY A 100 1.08 -4.87 -9.58
C GLY A 100 0.49 -4.35 -10.89
N GLU A 101 -0.70 -4.84 -11.21
CA GLU A 101 -1.45 -4.46 -12.41
C GLU A 101 -1.99 -3.03 -12.32
N THR A 102 -2.33 -2.42 -13.46
CA THR A 102 -2.88 -1.06 -13.51
C THR A 102 -4.05 -0.86 -12.54
N GLN A 103 -4.96 -1.84 -12.45
CA GLN A 103 -6.12 -1.76 -11.55
C GLN A 103 -5.74 -1.84 -10.06
N GLU A 104 -4.68 -2.57 -9.72
CA GLU A 104 -4.19 -2.67 -8.35
C GLU A 104 -3.54 -1.37 -7.91
N ARG A 105 -2.71 -0.79 -8.79
CA ARG A 105 -2.07 0.51 -8.55
C ARG A 105 -3.12 1.60 -8.36
N GLU A 106 -4.15 1.61 -9.20
CA GLU A 106 -5.24 2.60 -9.12
C GLU A 106 -5.98 2.54 -7.79
N ARG A 107 -6.24 1.34 -7.26
CA ARG A 107 -6.87 1.20 -5.93
C ARG A 107 -6.02 1.79 -4.81
N VAL A 108 -4.71 1.54 -4.84
CA VAL A 108 -3.78 2.11 -3.86
C VAL A 108 -3.74 3.64 -3.97
N LEU A 109 -3.73 4.19 -5.20
CA LEU A 109 -3.78 5.64 -5.43
C LEU A 109 -5.12 6.26 -5.01
N SER A 110 -6.23 5.53 -5.12
CA SER A 110 -7.53 5.98 -4.62
C SER A 110 -7.54 6.14 -3.09
N HIS A 111 -6.92 5.21 -2.35
CA HIS A 111 -6.75 5.35 -0.90
C HIS A 111 -5.88 6.57 -0.53
N PHE A 112 -4.82 6.82 -1.29
CA PHE A 112 -4.01 8.03 -1.14
C PHE A 112 -4.83 9.31 -1.36
N SER A 113 -5.62 9.40 -2.44
CA SER A 113 -6.44 10.57 -2.75
C SER A 113 -7.41 10.92 -1.62
N ARG A 114 -8.09 9.91 -1.06
CA ARG A 114 -8.99 10.09 0.10
C ARG A 114 -8.26 10.67 1.29
N ARG A 115 -7.09 10.11 1.63
CA ARG A 115 -6.31 10.58 2.77
C ARG A 115 -5.78 11.99 2.57
N TYR A 116 -5.31 12.31 1.36
CA TYR A 116 -4.83 13.65 1.04
C TYR A 116 -5.94 14.68 1.17
N LEU A 117 -7.13 14.40 0.61
CA LEU A 117 -8.29 15.28 0.76
C LEU A 117 -8.68 15.49 2.22
N HIS A 118 -8.70 14.41 3.02
CA HIS A 118 -8.98 14.49 4.45
C HIS A 118 -8.00 15.39 5.21
N CYS A 119 -6.71 15.33 4.88
CA CYS A 119 -5.69 16.20 5.46
C CYS A 119 -5.75 17.66 4.94
N ASN A 120 -6.34 17.87 3.76
CA ASN A 120 -6.30 19.13 3.01
C ASN A 120 -7.66 19.52 2.40
N PRO A 121 -8.76 19.60 3.18
CA PRO A 121 -10.13 19.71 2.65
C PRO A 121 -10.43 21.03 1.92
N LYS A 122 -9.56 22.04 2.06
CA LYS A 122 -9.73 23.38 1.47
C LYS A 122 -8.92 23.58 0.17
N LEU A 123 -7.99 22.68 -0.15
CA LEU A 123 -7.08 22.85 -1.29
C LEU A 123 -7.68 22.33 -2.60
N ILE A 124 -8.37 21.20 -2.55
CA ILE A 124 -9.01 20.58 -3.71
C ILE A 124 -10.43 20.17 -3.29
N PRO A 125 -11.48 20.52 -4.04
CA PRO A 125 -12.86 20.37 -3.58
C PRO A 125 -13.43 18.94 -3.67
N SER A 126 -12.71 17.98 -4.28
CA SER A 126 -13.20 16.60 -4.46
C SER A 126 -12.09 15.55 -4.48
N GLU A 127 -12.45 14.32 -4.09
CA GLU A 127 -11.58 13.14 -4.17
C GLU A 127 -11.16 12.87 -5.62
N ASP A 128 -12.11 12.96 -6.55
CA ASP A 128 -11.87 12.79 -7.98
C ASP A 128 -10.86 13.79 -8.53
N GLY A 129 -10.88 15.05 -8.04
CA GLY A 129 -9.91 16.06 -8.42
C GLY A 129 -8.50 15.71 -7.94
N VAL A 130 -8.36 15.26 -6.68
CA VAL A 130 -7.08 14.79 -6.13
C VAL A 130 -6.59 13.56 -6.89
N HIS A 131 -7.48 12.63 -7.18
CA HIS A 131 -7.15 11.40 -7.89
C HIS A 131 -6.73 11.66 -9.33
N THR A 132 -7.46 12.48 -10.08
CA THR A 132 -7.09 12.90 -11.43
C THR A 132 -5.72 13.56 -11.46
N LEU A 133 -5.45 14.45 -10.50
CA LEU A 133 -4.14 15.10 -10.38
C LEU A 133 -3.04 14.09 -10.01
N THR A 134 -3.33 13.13 -9.13
CA THR A 134 -2.40 12.05 -8.76
C THR A 134 -2.06 11.20 -9.97
N CYS A 135 -3.05 10.75 -10.75
CA CYS A 135 -2.84 9.97 -11.96
C CYS A 135 -2.09 10.78 -13.02
N ALA A 136 -2.41 12.07 -13.18
CA ALA A 136 -1.64 12.97 -14.05
C ALA A 136 -0.17 13.06 -13.60
N LEU A 137 0.12 13.21 -12.30
CA LEU A 137 1.48 13.24 -11.76
C LEU A 137 2.23 11.92 -11.96
N MET A 138 1.53 10.79 -11.87
CA MET A 138 2.07 9.45 -12.18
C MET A 138 2.39 9.29 -13.67
N LEU A 139 1.61 9.92 -14.56
CA LEU A 139 1.84 9.92 -16.01
C LEU A 139 2.90 10.95 -16.46
N LEU A 140 3.01 12.10 -15.77
CA LEU A 140 3.86 13.23 -16.20
C LEU A 140 5.33 13.10 -15.82
N ASN A 141 5.72 12.27 -14.84
CA ASN A 141 7.06 12.40 -14.24
C ASN A 141 7.98 11.20 -14.45
N THR A 142 8.97 11.42 -15.30
CA THR A 142 10.24 10.67 -15.39
C THR A 142 11.04 10.71 -14.06
N ASP A 143 10.88 11.76 -13.24
CA ASP A 143 11.49 11.87 -11.89
C ASP A 143 10.81 11.03 -10.81
N LEU A 144 9.53 10.69 -10.98
CA LEU A 144 8.84 9.76 -10.08
C LEU A 144 9.25 8.32 -10.41
N HIS A 145 9.59 8.03 -11.67
CA HIS A 145 10.19 6.76 -12.09
C HIS A 145 11.59 6.55 -11.48
N GLY A 146 12.43 7.59 -11.39
CA GLY A 146 13.72 7.51 -10.68
C GLY A 146 13.57 7.04 -9.22
N HIS A 147 12.57 7.55 -8.50
CA HIS A 147 12.29 7.06 -7.14
C HIS A 147 11.46 5.78 -7.09
N PHE A 148 10.69 5.45 -8.13
CA PHE A 148 10.10 4.12 -8.29
C PHE A 148 11.22 3.07 -8.36
N ILE A 149 12.31 3.39 -9.07
CA ILE A 149 13.52 2.58 -9.20
C ILE A 149 14.26 2.47 -7.87
N ASP A 150 14.48 3.57 -7.14
CA ASP A 150 15.04 3.53 -5.78
C ASP A 150 14.19 2.69 -4.82
N ASN A 151 12.88 2.60 -5.07
CA ASN A 151 11.95 1.85 -4.27
C ASN A 151 11.86 0.36 -4.67
N LEU A 152 12.55 -0.04 -5.74
CA LEU A 152 12.80 -1.45 -6.08
C LEU A 152 13.98 -2.03 -5.30
N GLU A 153 14.63 -1.26 -4.42
CA GLU A 153 15.70 -1.75 -3.55
C GLU A 153 15.24 -2.97 -2.74
N GLY A 154 16.04 -4.04 -2.80
CA GLY A 154 15.78 -5.32 -2.15
C GLY A 154 14.61 -6.14 -2.71
N LEU A 155 13.98 -5.72 -3.81
CA LEU A 155 12.83 -6.44 -4.41
C LEU A 155 13.23 -7.51 -5.43
N ASN A 156 14.52 -7.65 -5.75
CA ASN A 156 15.07 -8.74 -6.55
C ASN A 156 15.68 -9.83 -5.64
N GLU A 157 14.83 -10.64 -5.01
CA GLU A 157 15.25 -11.72 -4.09
C GLU A 157 16.14 -11.24 -2.91
N GLY A 158 15.90 -10.02 -2.44
CA GLY A 158 16.71 -9.40 -1.37
C GLY A 158 17.92 -8.61 -1.88
N GLN A 159 18.11 -8.50 -3.20
CA GLN A 159 19.07 -7.61 -3.85
C GLN A 159 18.34 -6.50 -4.63
N ASP A 160 19.09 -5.48 -5.03
CA ASP A 160 18.60 -4.41 -5.89
C ASP A 160 18.58 -4.87 -7.34
N PHE A 161 17.66 -4.30 -8.14
CA PHE A 161 17.70 -4.51 -9.58
C PHE A 161 18.93 -3.81 -10.19
N PRO A 162 19.61 -4.42 -11.17
CA PRO A 162 20.72 -3.77 -11.85
C PRO A 162 20.26 -2.46 -12.51
N LYS A 163 20.97 -1.36 -12.23
CA LYS A 163 20.59 0.01 -12.63
C LYS A 163 20.40 0.20 -14.14
N ASP A 164 20.99 -0.68 -14.96
CA ASP A 164 20.86 -0.63 -16.43
C ASP A 164 19.58 -1.30 -16.95
N LEU A 165 18.89 -2.12 -16.15
CA LEU A 165 17.57 -2.67 -16.48
C LEU A 165 16.43 -1.69 -16.16
N LEU A 166 16.76 -0.62 -15.45
CA LEU A 166 15.83 0.34 -14.86
C LEU A 166 15.80 1.68 -15.61
N LYS A 167 16.58 1.83 -16.68
CA LYS A 167 16.65 3.04 -17.52
C LYS A 167 15.68 3.00 -18.70
#